data_AF-A0A150G1Z3-F1
#
_entry.id   AF-A0A150G1Z3-F1
#
_cell.length_a   1.000
_cell.length_b   1.000
_cell.length_c   1.000
_cell.angle_alpha   90.00
_cell.angle_beta   90.00
_cell.angle_gamma   90.00
#
_symmetry.space_group_name_H-M   'P 1'
#
loop_
_entity.id
_entity.type
_entity.pdbx_description
1 polymer ?
#
loop_
_entity_poly.entity_id
_entity_poly.type
_entity_poly.pdbx_seq_one_letter_code
_entity_poly.pdbx_strand_id
1 'polypeptide(L)'
;MVSSPGDRSLPARPFLRCVAHGRARRVCARSELGDSLKETAALDDLIDNLLSAKSQQQMAQLVAENILAVDTKFWMRIATRNDTAATMEDKERLQGVATSVMVLVDAVRKRTEQQLEDSGKVLQDILVAAADDKGEWYLPLTQEQVEGVREALDRHADRLDEALLSNAFAWIKKSSEDGFDGMVQLLQVVLQLYAARELRTQETQGVEGALNTLLYAEERQWYPLLRSYATDGVITEASFMEALQRRMEGVVLGLQSGSYAQRVQAEYLKEMESRAKAVFKEMAAAGKAP
;
A
#
# COMPACT_ATOMS: atom_id res chain seq x y z
N MET A 1 43.68 -22.77 -56.13
CA MET A 1 43.72 -23.99 -56.95
C MET A 1 42.34 -24.62 -56.93
N VAL A 2 41.80 -24.79 -58.14
CA VAL A 2 40.92 -25.89 -58.60
C VAL A 2 39.57 -26.09 -57.87
N SER A 3 38.53 -25.67 -58.58
CA SER A 3 37.13 -26.12 -58.53
C SER A 3 36.99 -27.66 -58.58
N SER A 4 35.96 -28.25 -57.98
CA SER A 4 34.67 -28.65 -58.61
C SER A 4 34.37 -30.11 -58.19
N PRO A 5 33.24 -30.76 -58.56
CA PRO A 5 31.84 -30.32 -58.75
C PRO A 5 30.83 -31.37 -58.19
N GLY A 6 29.53 -31.16 -58.42
CA GLY A 6 28.47 -32.17 -58.24
C GLY A 6 27.13 -31.49 -57.94
N ASP A 7 26.40 -30.94 -58.90
CA ASP A 7 25.59 -31.65 -59.93
C ASP A 7 24.60 -32.63 -59.26
N ARG A 8 23.29 -32.64 -59.46
CA ARG A 8 22.37 -31.96 -60.39
C ARG A 8 20.96 -32.35 -59.90
N SER A 9 19.99 -31.44 -59.87
CA SER A 9 18.58 -31.73 -60.22
C SER A 9 17.66 -30.51 -60.00
N LEU A 10 17.40 -29.82 -61.10
CA LEU A 10 16.16 -29.06 -61.34
C LEU A 10 15.04 -30.08 -61.71
N PRO A 11 13.76 -29.71 -61.99
CA PRO A 11 13.09 -28.41 -61.93
C PRO A 11 11.65 -28.44 -61.34
N ALA A 12 11.16 -27.30 -60.84
CA ALA A 12 9.76 -26.89 -61.05
C ALA A 12 9.66 -25.37 -61.01
N ARG A 13 9.42 -24.80 -62.19
CA ARG A 13 9.04 -23.40 -62.47
C ARG A 13 7.59 -23.15 -61.96
N PRO A 14 6.94 -21.99 -62.19
CA PRO A 14 7.43 -20.63 -62.43
C PRO A 14 6.68 -19.56 -61.58
N PHE A 15 7.19 -18.33 -61.67
CA PHE A 15 6.42 -17.09 -61.89
C PHE A 15 5.73 -16.36 -60.73
N LEU A 16 6.06 -15.07 -60.74
CA LEU A 16 5.25 -13.89 -60.42
C LEU A 16 4.95 -13.69 -58.93
N ARG A 17 5.71 -12.81 -58.27
CA ARG A 17 5.71 -11.34 -58.44
C ARG A 17 4.31 -10.79 -58.14
N CYS A 18 4.26 -10.07 -57.03
CA CYS A 18 3.13 -9.35 -56.47
C CYS A 18 2.25 -8.69 -57.54
N VAL A 19 0.95 -8.97 -57.52
CA VAL A 19 -0.09 -7.95 -57.72
C VAL A 19 -1.24 -8.27 -56.75
N ALA A 20 -1.68 -7.20 -56.08
CA ALA A 20 -2.63 -7.11 -54.98
C ALA A 20 -3.92 -7.94 -55.14
N HIS A 21 -4.52 -8.35 -54.02
CA HIS A 21 -5.97 -8.26 -53.73
C HIS A 21 -6.22 -8.42 -52.21
N GLY A 22 -6.89 -7.42 -51.62
CA GLY A 22 -8.06 -7.62 -50.75
C GLY A 22 -7.90 -8.12 -49.30
N ARG A 23 -8.33 -7.24 -48.38
CA ARG A 23 -8.86 -7.49 -47.01
C ARG A 23 -7.87 -7.86 -45.90
N ALA A 24 -7.54 -6.84 -45.09
CA ALA A 24 -7.73 -6.87 -43.62
C ALA A 24 -7.52 -5.46 -43.03
N ARG A 25 -8.54 -4.60 -43.12
CA ARG A 25 -8.65 -3.38 -42.29
C ARG A 25 -10.12 -3.20 -41.91
N ARG A 26 -10.61 -3.98 -40.94
CA ARG A 26 -11.93 -3.72 -40.36
C ARG A 26 -12.22 -4.32 -38.97
N VAL A 27 -11.21 -4.76 -38.23
CA VAL A 27 -11.43 -5.37 -36.89
C VAL A 27 -10.97 -4.48 -35.73
N CYS A 28 -9.99 -3.59 -35.90
CA CYS A 28 -9.57 -2.67 -34.81
C CYS A 28 -10.49 -1.46 -34.61
N ALA A 29 -10.91 -0.79 -35.70
CA ALA A 29 -11.72 0.43 -35.60
C ALA A 29 -13.09 0.24 -34.92
N ARG A 30 -13.72 -0.94 -35.07
CA ARG A 30 -15.03 -1.22 -34.45
C ARG A 30 -14.93 -1.48 -32.94
N SER A 31 -13.78 -2.00 -32.48
CA SER A 31 -13.50 -2.15 -31.04
C SER A 31 -13.24 -0.79 -30.42
N GLU A 32 -12.37 0.02 -31.03
CA GLU A 32 -12.03 1.38 -30.55
C GLU A 32 -13.25 2.32 -30.54
N LEU A 33 -14.11 2.24 -31.56
CA LEU A 33 -15.40 2.95 -31.59
C LEU A 33 -16.37 2.41 -30.52
N GLY A 34 -16.41 1.10 -30.29
CA GLY A 34 -17.25 0.51 -29.26
C GLY A 34 -16.84 0.91 -27.85
N ASP A 35 -15.54 1.00 -27.60
CA ASP A 35 -14.99 1.34 -26.29
C ASP A 35 -15.12 2.84 -26.00
N SER A 36 -14.91 3.71 -27.00
CA SER A 36 -15.17 5.16 -26.86
C SER A 36 -16.65 5.50 -26.65
N LEU A 37 -17.57 4.76 -27.27
CA LEU A 37 -19.01 4.93 -27.03
C LEU A 37 -19.42 4.50 -25.63
N LYS A 38 -18.86 3.39 -25.12
CA LYS A 38 -19.09 2.96 -23.73
C LYS A 38 -18.56 3.96 -22.72
N GLU A 39 -17.37 4.51 -22.96
CA GLU A 39 -16.77 5.55 -22.13
C GLU A 39 -17.65 6.82 -22.11
N THR A 40 -18.15 7.23 -23.28
CA THR A 40 -19.06 8.37 -23.39
C THR A 40 -20.37 8.12 -22.64
N ALA A 41 -20.95 6.92 -22.74
CA ALA A 41 -22.16 6.55 -22.02
C ALA A 41 -21.95 6.56 -20.50
N ALA A 42 -20.82 6.04 -20.01
CA ALA A 42 -20.49 6.08 -18.59
C ALA A 42 -20.35 7.52 -18.06
N LEU A 43 -19.77 8.44 -18.85
CA LEU A 43 -19.71 9.86 -18.50
C LEU A 43 -21.10 10.51 -18.51
N ASP A 44 -21.98 10.12 -19.43
CA ASP A 44 -23.37 10.59 -19.46
C ASP A 44 -24.14 10.15 -18.21
N ASP A 45 -24.02 8.88 -17.82
CA ASP A 45 -24.64 8.32 -16.63
C ASP A 45 -24.15 9.04 -15.36
N LEU A 46 -22.83 9.33 -15.28
CA LEU A 46 -22.28 10.11 -14.17
C LEU A 46 -22.86 11.53 -14.11
N ILE A 47 -22.95 12.22 -15.25
CA ILE A 47 -23.54 13.57 -15.31
C ILE A 47 -25.02 13.53 -14.90
N ASP A 48 -25.76 12.51 -15.30
CA ASP A 48 -27.18 12.34 -14.92
C ASP A 48 -27.35 12.07 -13.41
N ASN A 49 -26.46 11.27 -12.82
CA ASN A 49 -26.41 11.05 -11.37
C ASN A 49 -26.09 12.35 -10.61
N LEU A 50 -25.19 13.18 -11.14
CA LEU A 50 -24.86 14.48 -10.55
C LEU A 50 -26.02 15.49 -10.67
N LEU A 51 -26.72 15.52 -11.81
CA LEU A 51 -27.90 16.36 -12.03
C LEU A 51 -29.09 15.95 -11.14
N SER A 52 -29.20 14.66 -10.83
CA SER A 52 -30.27 14.12 -9.98
C SER A 52 -29.93 14.12 -8.48
N ALA A 53 -28.73 14.56 -8.10
CA ALA A 53 -28.32 14.65 -6.71
C ALA A 53 -29.24 15.61 -5.93
N LYS A 54 -29.83 15.10 -4.84
CA LYS A 54 -30.85 15.82 -4.06
C LYS A 54 -30.26 16.75 -3.00
N SER A 55 -28.97 16.58 -2.69
CA SER A 55 -28.26 17.38 -1.70
C SER A 55 -26.80 17.56 -2.09
N GLN A 56 -26.20 18.61 -1.54
CA GLN A 56 -24.77 18.88 -1.71
C GLN A 56 -23.89 17.75 -1.14
N GLN A 57 -24.35 17.06 -0.10
CA GLN A 57 -23.65 15.90 0.49
C GLN A 57 -23.63 14.71 -0.46
N GLN A 58 -24.76 14.40 -1.11
CA GLN A 58 -24.84 13.32 -2.09
C GLN A 58 -23.95 13.62 -3.30
N MET A 59 -23.94 14.87 -3.76
CA MET A 59 -23.05 15.31 -4.84
C MET A 59 -21.58 15.19 -4.44
N ALA A 60 -21.20 15.61 -3.23
CA ALA A 60 -19.84 15.47 -2.73
C ALA A 60 -19.38 14.00 -2.69
N GLN A 61 -20.25 13.08 -2.28
CA GLN A 61 -19.96 11.66 -2.27
C GLN A 61 -19.77 11.10 -3.70
N LEU A 62 -20.68 11.42 -4.63
CA LEU A 62 -20.56 11.02 -6.03
C LEU A 62 -19.26 11.53 -6.67
N VAL A 63 -18.86 12.77 -6.40
CA VAL A 63 -17.60 13.35 -6.87
C VAL A 63 -16.40 12.63 -6.27
N ALA A 64 -16.41 12.34 -4.97
CA ALA A 64 -15.30 11.65 -4.30
C ALA A 64 -15.11 10.21 -4.82
N GLU A 65 -16.19 9.46 -5.02
CA GLU A 65 -16.15 8.08 -5.53
C GLU A 65 -15.71 8.01 -7.00
N ASN A 66 -16.01 9.05 -7.78
CA ASN A 66 -15.71 9.11 -9.22
C ASN A 66 -14.59 10.10 -9.56
N ILE A 67 -13.75 10.50 -8.59
CA ILE A 67 -12.77 11.59 -8.74
C ILE A 67 -11.82 11.37 -9.93
N LEU A 68 -11.44 10.13 -10.23
CA LEU A 68 -10.57 9.76 -11.35
C LEU A 68 -11.26 9.90 -12.72
N ALA A 69 -12.58 9.79 -12.77
CA ALA A 69 -13.38 9.96 -13.98
C ALA A 69 -13.65 11.44 -14.29
N VAL A 70 -13.41 12.36 -13.34
CA VAL A 70 -13.55 13.81 -13.53
C VAL A 70 -12.28 14.36 -14.18
N ASP A 71 -12.12 14.05 -15.47
CA ASP A 71 -10.97 14.42 -16.29
C ASP A 71 -11.34 15.38 -17.43
N THR A 72 -10.41 15.62 -18.37
CA THR A 72 -10.67 16.46 -19.54
C THR A 72 -11.89 15.99 -20.37
N LYS A 73 -12.11 14.67 -20.48
CA LYS A 73 -13.23 14.12 -21.27
C LYS A 73 -14.56 14.39 -20.59
N PHE A 74 -14.63 14.29 -19.26
CA PHE A 74 -15.81 14.68 -18.49
C PHE A 74 -16.22 16.13 -18.77
N TRP A 75 -15.27 17.07 -18.72
CA TRP A 75 -15.55 18.49 -18.98
C TRP A 75 -15.98 18.73 -20.43
N MET A 76 -15.33 18.08 -21.40
CA MET A 76 -15.74 18.12 -22.81
C MET A 76 -17.16 17.57 -23.00
N ARG A 77 -17.55 16.57 -22.21
CA ARG A 77 -18.89 15.99 -22.28
C ARG A 77 -19.95 16.95 -21.73
N ILE A 78 -19.69 17.60 -20.60
CA ILE A 78 -20.55 18.67 -20.07
C ILE A 78 -20.72 19.79 -21.09
N ALA A 79 -19.62 20.26 -21.70
CA ALA A 79 -19.67 21.32 -22.71
C ALA A 79 -20.54 20.93 -23.91
N THR A 80 -20.34 19.71 -24.44
CA THR A 80 -21.16 19.17 -25.54
C THR A 80 -22.64 19.12 -25.17
N ARG A 81 -22.98 18.63 -23.96
CA ARG A 81 -24.37 18.58 -23.49
C ARG A 81 -24.97 19.98 -23.33
N ASN A 82 -24.20 20.94 -22.81
CA ASN A 82 -24.62 22.33 -22.69
C ASN A 82 -24.89 22.98 -24.06
N ASP A 83 -24.10 22.69 -25.09
CA ASP A 83 -24.31 23.21 -26.45
C ASP A 83 -25.56 22.61 -27.11
N THR A 84 -25.83 21.33 -26.84
CA THR A 84 -27.00 20.61 -27.38
C THR A 84 -28.27 20.75 -26.55
N ALA A 85 -28.21 21.38 -25.38
CA ALA A 85 -29.36 21.53 -24.48
C ALA A 85 -30.44 22.42 -25.11
N ALA A 86 -31.68 21.92 -25.08
CA ALA A 86 -32.81 22.54 -25.75
C ALA A 86 -33.36 23.78 -25.02
N THR A 87 -33.24 23.83 -23.68
CA THR A 87 -33.76 24.91 -22.86
C THR A 87 -32.64 25.66 -22.13
N MET A 88 -32.87 26.94 -21.84
CA MET A 88 -31.93 27.73 -21.03
C MET A 88 -31.85 27.18 -19.60
N GLU A 89 -32.95 26.65 -19.07
CA GLU A 89 -32.98 26.04 -17.74
C GLU A 89 -32.06 24.81 -17.65
N ASP A 90 -32.06 23.94 -18.67
CA ASP A 90 -31.15 22.79 -18.72
C ASP A 90 -29.68 23.22 -18.81
N LYS A 91 -29.40 24.31 -19.54
CA LYS A 91 -28.05 24.90 -19.61
C LYS A 91 -27.60 25.41 -18.25
N GLU A 92 -28.46 26.14 -17.55
CA GLU A 92 -28.17 26.65 -16.20
C GLU A 92 -27.94 25.50 -15.20
N ARG A 93 -28.74 24.43 -15.26
CA ARG A 93 -28.53 23.24 -14.41
C ARG A 93 -27.19 22.56 -14.69
N LEU A 94 -26.80 22.39 -15.96
CA LEU A 94 -25.51 21.82 -16.35
C LEU A 94 -24.33 22.70 -15.90
N GLN A 95 -24.44 24.02 -16.04
CA GLN A 95 -23.45 24.98 -15.55
C GLN A 95 -23.32 24.96 -14.02
N GLY A 96 -24.45 24.85 -13.31
CA GLY A 96 -24.50 24.73 -11.85
C GLY A 96 -23.81 23.45 -11.36
N VAL A 97 -24.08 22.31 -12.00
CA VAL A 97 -23.37 21.05 -11.71
C VAL A 97 -21.88 21.19 -11.99
N ALA A 98 -21.48 21.73 -13.15
CA ALA A 98 -20.07 21.90 -13.50
C ALA A 98 -19.32 22.74 -12.45
N THR A 99 -19.92 23.86 -12.03
CA THR A 99 -19.36 24.74 -11.00
C THR A 99 -19.25 24.03 -9.65
N SER A 100 -20.29 23.29 -9.25
CA SER A 100 -20.32 22.57 -7.98
C SER A 100 -19.32 21.42 -7.95
N VAL A 101 -19.22 20.65 -9.03
CA VAL A 101 -18.22 19.57 -9.19
C VAL A 101 -16.82 20.14 -9.10
N MET A 102 -16.51 21.26 -9.76
CA MET A 102 -15.19 21.88 -9.70
C MET A 102 -14.79 22.25 -8.26
N VAL A 103 -15.71 22.89 -7.51
CA VAL A 103 -15.49 23.25 -6.10
C VAL A 103 -15.29 22.01 -5.23
N LEU A 104 -16.06 20.95 -5.47
CA LEU A 104 -15.98 19.70 -4.70
C LEU A 104 -14.68 18.92 -5.01
N VAL A 105 -14.25 18.88 -6.27
CA VAL A 105 -12.96 18.30 -6.68
C VAL A 105 -11.81 19.03 -5.98
N ASP A 106 -11.83 20.36 -5.99
CA ASP A 106 -10.82 21.17 -5.29
C ASP A 106 -10.84 20.92 -3.78
N ALA A 107 -12.03 20.77 -3.18
CA ALA A 107 -12.17 20.46 -1.76
C ALA A 107 -11.63 19.07 -1.41
N VAL A 108 -11.91 18.05 -2.23
CA VAL A 108 -11.37 16.68 -2.07
C VAL A 108 -9.85 16.71 -2.17
N ARG A 109 -9.30 17.38 -3.19
CA ARG A 109 -7.85 17.53 -3.34
C ARG A 109 -7.20 18.18 -2.12
N LYS A 110 -7.72 19.35 -1.70
CA LYS A 110 -7.19 20.07 -0.52
C LYS A 110 -7.27 19.23 0.75
N ARG A 111 -8.35 18.47 0.93
CA ARG A 111 -8.50 17.57 2.08
C ARG A 111 -7.45 16.48 2.07
N THR A 112 -7.16 15.87 0.92
CA THR A 112 -6.11 14.85 0.79
C THR A 112 -4.72 15.44 1.03
N GLU A 113 -4.42 16.61 0.45
CA GLU A 113 -3.15 17.33 0.69
C GLU A 113 -2.98 17.63 2.20
N GLN A 114 -4.03 18.16 2.84
CA GLN A 114 -4.02 18.45 4.27
C GLN A 114 -3.85 17.18 5.12
N GLN A 115 -4.52 16.08 4.77
CA GLN A 115 -4.35 14.80 5.49
C GLN A 115 -2.92 14.29 5.39
N LEU A 116 -2.30 14.36 4.20
CA LEU A 116 -0.91 13.95 4.01
C LEU A 116 0.05 14.83 4.80
N GLU A 117 -0.14 16.15 4.79
CA GLU A 117 0.66 17.09 5.60
C GLU A 117 0.49 16.84 7.09
N ASP A 118 -0.74 16.64 7.55
CA ASP A 118 -1.03 16.43 8.96
C ASP A 118 -0.49 15.08 9.45
N SER A 119 -0.57 14.01 8.65
CA SER A 119 0.08 12.74 8.96
C SER A 119 1.61 12.85 8.92
N GLY A 120 2.16 13.71 8.04
CA GLY A 120 3.59 14.03 8.03
C GLY A 120 4.05 14.69 9.32
N LYS A 121 3.26 15.61 9.88
CA LYS A 121 3.53 16.24 11.20
C LYS A 121 3.50 15.20 12.32
N VAL A 122 2.55 14.26 12.32
CA VAL A 122 2.52 13.18 13.32
C VAL A 122 3.77 12.31 13.23
N LEU A 123 4.19 11.94 12.01
CA LEU A 123 5.42 11.17 11.84
C LEU A 123 6.63 11.95 12.36
N GLN A 124 6.70 13.25 12.09
CA GLN A 124 7.74 14.12 12.64
C GLN A 124 7.71 14.16 14.18
N ASP A 125 6.54 14.30 14.79
CA ASP A 125 6.40 14.30 16.25
C ASP A 125 6.88 12.98 16.87
N ILE A 126 6.59 11.84 16.24
CA ILE A 126 7.07 10.52 16.66
C ILE A 126 8.60 10.44 16.58
N LEU A 127 9.21 10.95 15.50
CA LEU A 127 10.66 10.94 15.32
C LEU A 127 11.37 11.89 16.30
N VAL A 128 10.77 13.05 16.58
CA VAL A 128 11.28 14.00 17.59
C VAL A 128 11.24 13.37 18.97
N ALA A 129 10.22 12.55 19.29
CA ALA A 129 10.17 11.83 20.56
C ALA A 129 11.28 10.77 20.72
N ALA A 130 11.92 10.35 19.63
CA ALA A 130 13.10 9.49 19.66
C ALA A 130 14.41 10.26 19.88
N ALA A 131 14.40 11.60 19.80
CA ALA A 131 15.59 12.42 19.95
C ALA A 131 15.88 12.70 21.43
N ASP A 132 17.15 12.84 21.78
CA ASP A 132 17.54 13.34 23.10
C ASP A 132 17.27 14.84 23.24
N ASP A 133 17.60 15.41 24.40
CA ASP A 133 17.48 16.83 24.73
C ASP A 133 18.35 17.76 23.86
N LYS A 134 19.27 17.22 23.05
CA LYS A 134 20.04 17.96 22.03
C LYS A 134 19.48 17.79 20.62
N GLY A 135 18.46 16.97 20.43
CA GLY A 135 17.90 16.64 19.13
C GLY A 135 18.68 15.56 18.38
N GLU A 136 19.50 14.77 19.07
CA GLU A 136 20.28 13.68 18.46
C GLU A 136 19.58 12.32 18.62
N TRP A 137 19.73 11.48 17.60
CA TRP A 137 19.38 10.07 17.65
C TRP A 137 20.63 9.21 17.74
N TYR A 138 20.57 8.16 18.54
CA TYR A 138 21.63 7.16 18.62
C TYR A 138 21.13 5.89 17.96
N LEU A 139 21.92 5.27 17.09
CA LEU A 139 21.56 4.01 16.44
C LEU A 139 22.57 2.94 16.83
N PRO A 140 22.16 1.84 17.50
CA PRO A 140 20.80 1.52 17.99
C PRO A 140 20.23 2.57 18.95
N LEU A 141 18.89 2.75 18.95
CA LEU A 141 18.21 3.62 19.91
C LEU A 141 18.51 3.17 21.35
N THR A 142 18.64 4.13 22.25
CA THR A 142 18.69 3.85 23.69
C THR A 142 17.30 3.45 24.21
N GLN A 143 17.25 2.82 25.38
CA GLN A 143 15.98 2.42 26.00
C GLN A 143 15.05 3.62 26.23
N GLU A 144 15.59 4.78 26.61
CA GLU A 144 14.84 6.02 26.79
C GLU A 144 14.24 6.52 25.46
N GLN A 145 15.00 6.44 24.36
CA GLN A 145 14.52 6.81 23.03
C GLN A 145 13.45 5.85 22.50
N VAL A 146 13.60 4.55 22.77
CA VAL A 146 12.56 3.55 22.45
C VAL A 146 11.27 3.84 23.20
N GLU A 147 11.35 4.16 24.50
CA GLU A 147 10.17 4.50 25.29
C GLU A 147 9.52 5.81 24.80
N GLY A 148 10.31 6.83 24.47
CA GLY A 148 9.81 8.07 23.88
C GLY A 148 9.01 7.83 22.60
N VAL A 149 9.48 6.93 21.72
CA VAL A 149 8.73 6.53 20.53
C VAL A 149 7.44 5.78 20.88
N ARG A 150 7.47 4.86 21.85
CA ARG A 150 6.26 4.14 22.29
C ARG A 150 5.20 5.08 22.84
N GLU A 151 5.59 6.01 23.70
CA GLU A 151 4.69 7.03 24.25
C GLU A 151 4.11 7.92 23.15
N ALA A 152 4.92 8.30 22.15
CA ALA A 152 4.44 9.09 21.02
C ALA A 152 3.45 8.30 20.15
N LEU A 153 3.72 7.03 19.89
CA LEU A 153 2.78 6.15 19.17
C LEU A 153 1.47 6.02 19.93
N ASP A 154 1.50 5.83 21.25
CA ASP A 154 0.29 5.76 22.07
C ASP A 154 -0.49 7.08 22.13
N ARG A 155 0.23 8.22 22.19
CA ARG A 155 -0.38 9.56 22.13
C ARG A 155 -1.11 9.81 20.81
N HIS A 156 -0.61 9.24 19.72
CA HIS A 156 -1.15 9.40 18.36
C HIS A 156 -1.96 8.17 17.89
N ALA A 157 -2.45 7.35 18.81
CA ALA A 157 -3.16 6.09 18.51
C ALA A 157 -4.31 6.22 17.49
N ASP A 158 -5.04 7.34 17.51
CA ASP A 158 -6.15 7.65 16.60
C ASP A 158 -5.69 8.08 15.19
N ARG A 159 -4.38 8.32 15.02
CA ARG A 159 -3.76 8.82 13.80
C ARG A 159 -2.67 7.91 13.24
N LEU A 160 -2.54 6.69 13.76
CA LEU A 160 -1.66 5.64 13.21
C LEU A 160 -2.33 4.93 12.02
N ASP A 161 -2.77 5.72 11.02
CA ASP A 161 -3.54 5.25 9.88
C ASP A 161 -2.66 4.94 8.64
N GLU A 162 -3.29 4.54 7.55
CA GLU A 162 -2.61 4.25 6.28
C GLU A 162 -1.87 5.48 5.71
N ALA A 163 -2.33 6.70 5.99
CA ALA A 163 -1.65 7.91 5.53
C ALA A 163 -0.32 8.11 6.27
N LEU A 164 -0.28 7.86 7.59
CA LEU A 164 0.96 7.85 8.36
C LEU A 164 1.96 6.82 7.83
N LEU A 165 1.51 5.57 7.64
CA LEU A 165 2.38 4.49 7.16
C LEU A 165 2.88 4.78 5.75
N SER A 166 2.01 5.26 4.85
CA SER A 166 2.41 5.67 3.50
C SER A 166 3.49 6.75 3.51
N ASN A 167 3.37 7.75 4.38
CA ASN A 167 4.41 8.76 4.59
C ASN A 167 5.73 8.15 5.09
N ALA A 168 5.68 7.23 6.06
CA ALA A 168 6.88 6.55 6.56
C ALA A 168 7.60 5.78 5.45
N PHE A 169 6.89 5.02 4.63
CA PHE A 169 7.47 4.32 3.48
C PHE A 169 8.04 5.29 2.42
N ALA A 170 7.34 6.39 2.14
CA ALA A 170 7.83 7.42 1.22
C ALA A 170 9.14 8.04 1.73
N TRP A 171 9.23 8.33 3.03
CA TRP A 171 10.43 8.90 3.65
C TRP A 171 11.58 7.90 3.72
N ILE A 172 11.31 6.60 3.96
CA ILE A 172 12.32 5.54 3.86
C ILE A 172 12.91 5.50 2.44
N LYS A 173 12.05 5.47 1.42
CA LYS A 173 12.49 5.42 0.03
C LYS A 173 13.35 6.64 -0.32
N LYS A 174 12.86 7.84 0.01
CA LYS A 174 13.59 9.07 -0.25
C LYS A 174 14.93 9.12 0.49
N SER A 175 14.94 8.76 1.78
CA SER A 175 16.17 8.74 2.58
C SER A 175 17.19 7.75 2.04
N SER A 176 16.73 6.59 1.54
CA SER A 176 17.60 5.62 0.88
C SER A 176 18.17 6.13 -0.45
N GLU A 177 17.38 6.86 -1.24
CA GLU A 177 17.84 7.49 -2.48
C GLU A 177 18.85 8.63 -2.21
N ASP A 178 18.65 9.38 -1.13
CA ASP A 178 19.51 10.48 -0.70
C ASP A 178 20.76 10.03 0.09
N GLY A 179 20.91 8.73 0.40
CA GLY A 179 22.04 8.17 1.15
C GLY A 179 22.00 8.44 2.66
N PHE A 180 20.83 8.75 3.22
CA PHE A 180 20.61 8.96 4.66
C PHE A 180 20.27 7.65 5.37
N ASP A 181 21.23 6.73 5.44
CA ASP A 181 21.06 5.40 6.01
C ASP A 181 20.58 5.41 7.48
N GLY A 182 21.04 6.39 8.27
CA GLY A 182 20.58 6.57 9.65
C GLY A 182 19.07 6.87 9.74
N MET A 183 18.54 7.68 8.83
CA MET A 183 17.11 7.99 8.78
C MET A 183 16.29 6.76 8.35
N VAL A 184 16.80 5.97 7.41
CA VAL A 184 16.18 4.71 7.01
C VAL A 184 16.04 3.77 8.19
N GLN A 185 17.12 3.59 8.96
CA GLN A 185 17.13 2.73 10.15
C GLN A 185 16.18 3.25 11.23
N LEU A 186 16.18 4.56 11.49
CA LEU A 186 15.27 5.17 12.46
C LEU A 186 13.80 4.93 12.10
N LEU A 187 13.42 5.15 10.83
CA LEU A 187 12.06 4.91 10.35
C LEU A 187 11.69 3.42 10.41
N GLN A 188 12.63 2.50 10.14
CA GLN A 188 12.40 1.07 10.30
C GLN A 188 12.12 0.70 11.76
N VAL A 189 12.86 1.28 12.72
CA VAL A 189 12.59 1.07 14.15
C VAL A 189 11.21 1.60 14.54
N VAL A 190 10.80 2.77 14.04
CA VAL A 190 9.44 3.29 14.26
C VAL A 190 8.38 2.31 13.75
N LEU A 191 8.56 1.75 12.54
CA LEU A 191 7.64 0.75 11.99
C LEU A 191 7.61 -0.56 12.79
N GLN A 192 8.74 -1.00 13.34
CA GLN A 192 8.81 -2.16 14.22
C GLN A 192 8.07 -1.90 15.55
N LEU A 193 8.24 -0.72 16.15
CA LEU A 193 7.54 -0.33 17.38
C LEU A 193 6.03 -0.16 17.15
N TYR A 194 5.64 0.36 15.99
CA TYR A 194 4.24 0.35 15.55
C TYR A 194 3.70 -1.08 15.45
N ALA A 195 4.40 -2.00 14.79
CA ALA A 195 3.96 -3.39 14.67
C ALA A 195 3.81 -4.06 16.05
N ALA A 196 4.79 -3.87 16.94
CA ALA A 196 4.76 -4.38 18.30
C ALA A 196 3.55 -3.88 19.11
N ARG A 197 3.15 -2.63 18.89
CA ARG A 197 1.95 -2.04 19.50
C ARG A 197 0.66 -2.68 18.97
N GLU A 198 0.50 -2.73 17.65
CA GLU A 198 -0.73 -3.24 17.01
C GLU A 198 -0.95 -4.73 17.26
N LEU A 199 0.13 -5.50 17.36
CA LEU A 199 0.07 -6.94 17.57
C LEU A 199 -0.14 -7.32 19.04
N ARG A 200 -0.10 -6.36 19.96
CA ARG A 200 -0.20 -6.58 21.41
C ARG A 200 -1.57 -7.15 21.77
N THR A 201 -1.58 -8.14 22.65
CA THR A 201 -2.81 -8.59 23.32
C THR A 201 -2.74 -8.48 24.83
N GLN A 202 -3.90 -8.61 25.47
CA GLN A 202 -4.05 -8.56 26.93
C GLN A 202 -3.60 -9.86 27.63
N GLU A 203 -3.32 -10.92 26.87
CA GLU A 203 -2.87 -12.20 27.42
C GLU A 203 -1.47 -12.06 28.02
N THR A 204 -1.28 -12.54 29.24
CA THR A 204 -0.04 -12.38 30.00
C THR A 204 0.55 -13.72 30.43
N GLN A 205 -0.18 -14.81 30.24
CA GLN A 205 0.22 -16.14 30.69
C GLN A 205 0.42 -17.11 29.53
N GLY A 206 1.18 -18.17 29.80
CA GLY A 206 1.45 -19.24 28.84
C GLY A 206 2.15 -18.77 27.56
N VAL A 207 1.91 -19.50 26.48
CA VAL A 207 2.57 -19.27 25.19
C VAL A 207 2.23 -17.91 24.59
N GLU A 208 0.97 -17.47 24.72
CA GLU A 208 0.52 -16.15 24.24
C GLU A 208 1.14 -15.02 25.05
N GLY A 209 1.25 -15.15 26.37
CA GLY A 209 1.95 -14.18 27.22
C GLY A 209 3.44 -14.07 26.88
N ALA A 210 4.09 -15.22 26.64
CA ALA A 210 5.48 -15.26 26.17
C ALA A 210 5.64 -14.60 24.80
N LEU A 211 4.73 -14.88 23.85
CA LEU A 211 4.71 -14.25 22.53
C LEU A 211 4.50 -12.73 22.64
N ASN A 212 3.55 -12.26 23.45
CA ASN A 212 3.34 -10.83 23.68
C ASN A 212 4.57 -10.15 24.26
N THR A 213 5.26 -10.80 25.20
CA THR A 213 6.50 -10.29 25.79
C THR A 213 7.60 -10.18 24.75
N LEU A 214 7.77 -11.21 23.90
CA LEU A 214 8.74 -11.22 22.81
C LEU A 214 8.44 -10.16 21.75
N LEU A 215 7.20 -10.05 21.28
CA LEU A 215 6.79 -9.06 20.28
C LEU A 215 6.98 -7.62 20.77
N TYR A 216 6.87 -7.38 22.08
CA TYR A 216 7.09 -6.07 22.67
C TYR A 216 8.56 -5.84 23.06
N ALA A 217 9.39 -6.88 23.15
CA ALA A 217 10.81 -6.77 23.45
C ALA A 217 11.62 -6.27 22.24
N GLU A 218 12.76 -5.66 22.51
CA GLU A 218 13.70 -5.30 21.44
C GLU A 218 14.28 -6.55 20.76
N GLU A 219 14.60 -6.44 19.47
CA GLU A 219 15.14 -7.53 18.65
C GLU A 219 16.32 -8.26 19.31
N ARG A 220 17.19 -7.52 20.00
CA ARG A 220 18.38 -8.03 20.71
C ARG A 220 18.03 -8.94 21.88
N GLN A 221 16.84 -8.77 22.46
CA GLN A 221 16.35 -9.54 23.59
C GLN A 221 15.62 -10.81 23.15
N TRP A 222 15.27 -10.94 21.88
CA TRP A 222 14.52 -12.10 21.38
C TRP A 222 15.25 -13.42 21.61
N TYR A 223 16.55 -13.49 21.28
CA TYR A 223 17.34 -14.71 21.46
C TYR A 223 17.38 -15.18 22.93
N PRO A 224 17.81 -14.36 23.91
CA PRO A 224 17.86 -14.80 25.30
C PRO A 224 16.46 -15.11 25.87
N LEU A 225 15.42 -14.35 25.51
CA LEU A 225 14.05 -14.61 25.97
C LEU A 225 13.49 -15.93 25.44
N LEU A 226 13.60 -16.17 24.12
CA LEU A 226 13.17 -17.43 23.49
C LEU A 226 13.85 -18.63 24.14
N ARG A 227 15.16 -18.53 24.38
CA ARG A 227 15.94 -19.60 25.01
C ARG A 227 15.51 -19.86 26.45
N SER A 228 15.25 -18.80 27.23
CA SER A 228 14.74 -18.93 28.60
C SER A 228 13.39 -19.62 28.60
N TYR A 229 12.41 -19.09 27.87
CA TYR A 229 11.06 -19.66 27.83
C TYR A 229 11.04 -21.10 27.34
N ALA A 230 11.89 -21.45 26.37
CA ALA A 230 12.03 -22.83 25.94
C ALA A 230 12.60 -23.69 27.07
N THR A 231 13.74 -23.31 27.66
CA THR A 231 14.40 -24.09 28.73
C THR A 231 13.49 -24.27 29.96
N ASP A 232 12.68 -23.25 30.28
CA ASP A 232 11.74 -23.24 31.39
C ASP A 232 10.45 -24.03 31.09
N GLY A 233 10.30 -24.55 29.86
CA GLY A 233 9.13 -25.32 29.41
C GLY A 233 7.86 -24.48 29.21
N VAL A 234 7.98 -23.15 29.17
CA VAL A 234 6.86 -22.24 28.93
C VAL A 234 6.39 -22.32 27.48
N ILE A 235 7.33 -22.49 26.55
CA ILE A 235 7.06 -22.66 25.12
C ILE A 235 7.77 -23.89 24.57
N THR A 236 7.15 -24.51 23.57
CA THR A 236 7.77 -25.50 22.68
C THR A 236 7.79 -24.95 21.26
N GLU A 237 8.63 -25.49 20.37
CA GLU A 237 8.65 -25.04 18.97
C GLU A 237 7.25 -25.11 18.35
N ALA A 238 6.55 -26.24 18.50
CA ALA A 238 5.21 -26.42 17.95
C ALA A 238 4.20 -25.40 18.50
N SER A 239 4.13 -25.23 19.82
CA SER A 239 3.15 -24.33 20.44
C SER A 239 3.42 -22.85 20.13
N PHE A 240 4.71 -22.45 20.09
CA PHE A 240 5.10 -21.09 19.74
C PHE A 240 4.81 -20.77 18.27
N MET A 241 5.11 -21.70 17.35
CA MET A 241 4.82 -21.52 15.93
C MET A 241 3.31 -21.45 15.67
N GLU A 242 2.52 -22.25 16.38
CA GLU A 242 1.05 -22.19 16.30
C GLU A 242 0.52 -20.83 16.78
N ALA A 243 1.05 -20.29 17.89
CA ALA A 243 0.67 -18.96 18.38
C ALA A 243 1.04 -17.84 17.39
N LEU A 244 2.24 -17.90 16.79
CA LEU A 244 2.65 -16.99 15.73
C LEU A 244 1.76 -17.09 14.48
N GLN A 245 1.41 -18.31 14.07
CA GLN A 245 0.53 -18.52 12.93
C GLN A 245 -0.86 -17.94 13.18
N ARG A 246 -1.46 -18.16 14.35
CA ARG A 246 -2.74 -17.55 14.72
C ARG A 246 -2.67 -16.02 14.70
N ARG A 247 -1.55 -15.44 15.15
CA ARG A 247 -1.29 -14.00 15.07
C ARG A 247 -1.25 -13.51 13.62
N MET A 248 -0.53 -14.22 12.76
CA MET A 248 -0.43 -13.94 11.33
C MET A 248 -1.80 -14.01 10.63
N GLU A 249 -2.60 -15.03 10.94
CA GLU A 249 -3.96 -15.17 10.42
C GLU A 249 -4.83 -13.97 10.81
N GLY A 250 -4.70 -13.48 12.05
CA GLY A 250 -5.36 -12.26 12.51
C GLY A 250 -4.98 -11.03 11.67
N VAL A 251 -3.70 -10.87 11.32
CA VAL A 251 -3.22 -9.78 10.45
C VAL A 251 -3.76 -9.92 9.02
N VAL A 252 -3.68 -11.12 8.45
CA VAL A 252 -4.07 -11.37 7.05
C VAL A 252 -5.58 -11.25 6.84
N LEU A 253 -6.37 -11.75 7.78
CA LEU A 253 -7.84 -11.75 7.68
C LEU A 253 -8.49 -10.50 8.27
N GLY A 254 -7.81 -9.81 9.19
CA GLY A 254 -8.34 -8.65 9.90
C GLY A 254 -8.04 -7.30 9.23
N LEU A 255 -7.02 -7.23 8.37
CA LEU A 255 -6.61 -5.99 7.70
C LEU A 255 -6.90 -6.02 6.20
N GLN A 256 -7.05 -4.85 5.60
CA GLN A 256 -7.22 -4.72 4.15
C GLN A 256 -6.01 -5.33 3.42
N SER A 257 -6.30 -6.24 2.48
CA SER A 257 -5.28 -6.89 1.68
C SER A 257 -4.43 -5.87 0.93
N GLY A 258 -3.11 -5.94 1.09
CA GLY A 258 -2.16 -5.04 0.45
C GLY A 258 -1.98 -3.67 1.14
N SER A 259 -2.65 -3.44 2.27
CA SER A 259 -2.44 -2.25 3.09
C SER A 259 -1.03 -2.19 3.69
N TYR A 260 -0.57 -0.99 4.01
CA TYR A 260 0.72 -0.81 4.67
C TYR A 260 0.72 -1.43 6.06
N ALA A 261 -0.38 -1.31 6.81
CA ALA A 261 -0.51 -1.91 8.15
C ALA A 261 -0.33 -3.43 8.08
N GLN A 262 -1.02 -4.10 7.14
CA GLN A 262 -0.89 -5.54 6.94
C GLN A 262 0.55 -5.93 6.61
N ARG A 263 1.19 -5.19 5.70
CA ARG A 263 2.58 -5.47 5.30
C ARG A 263 3.55 -5.35 6.47
N VAL A 264 3.48 -4.25 7.23
CA VAL A 264 4.39 -3.99 8.35
C VAL A 264 4.25 -5.05 9.44
N GLN A 265 3.02 -5.35 9.85
CA GLN A 265 2.75 -6.36 10.89
C GLN A 265 3.13 -7.78 10.43
N ALA A 266 2.83 -8.14 9.17
CA ALA A 266 3.18 -9.45 8.65
C ALA A 266 4.71 -9.64 8.52
N GLU A 267 5.45 -8.65 8.03
CA GLU A 267 6.91 -8.76 7.95
C GLU A 267 7.54 -8.87 9.35
N TYR A 268 7.03 -8.12 10.34
CA TYR A 268 7.50 -8.23 11.72
C TYR A 268 7.29 -9.64 12.31
N LEU A 269 6.10 -10.23 12.11
CA LEU A 269 5.81 -11.59 12.56
C LEU A 269 6.66 -12.64 11.84
N LYS A 270 6.90 -12.49 10.53
CA LYS A 270 7.78 -13.40 9.76
C LYS A 270 9.21 -13.33 10.24
N GLU A 271 9.70 -12.14 10.58
CA GLU A 271 11.04 -11.97 11.14
C GLU A 271 11.16 -12.70 12.48
N MET A 272 10.16 -12.53 13.36
CA MET A 272 10.11 -13.24 14.64
C MET A 272 10.06 -14.76 14.44
N GLU A 273 9.22 -15.25 13.52
CA GLU A 273 9.13 -16.66 13.17
C GLU A 273 10.49 -17.22 12.69
N SER A 274 11.16 -16.52 11.78
CA SER A 274 12.45 -16.93 11.22
C SER A 274 13.53 -17.05 12.30
N ARG A 275 13.60 -16.05 13.19
CA ARG A 275 14.56 -16.05 14.30
C ARG A 275 14.24 -17.09 15.36
N ALA A 276 12.96 -17.30 15.68
CA ALA A 276 12.54 -18.35 16.59
C ALA A 276 12.90 -19.74 16.07
N LYS A 277 12.67 -20.02 14.77
CA LYS A 277 13.08 -21.28 14.13
C LYS A 277 14.59 -21.50 14.25
N ALA A 278 15.40 -20.46 14.06
CA ALA A 278 16.84 -20.55 14.23
C ALA A 278 17.23 -20.96 15.66
N VAL A 279 16.61 -20.33 16.67
CA VAL A 279 16.86 -20.65 18.09
C VAL A 279 16.47 -22.09 18.42
N PHE A 280 15.28 -22.54 18.05
CA PHE A 280 14.83 -23.91 18.32
C PHE A 280 15.72 -24.94 17.62
N LYS A 281 16.13 -24.68 16.38
CA LYS A 281 17.07 -25.54 15.64
C LYS A 281 18.43 -25.66 16.36
N GLU A 282 18.97 -24.55 16.87
CA GLU A 282 20.20 -24.56 17.66
C GLU A 282 20.04 -25.35 18.96
N MET A 283 18.92 -25.19 19.66
CA MET A 283 18.64 -25.91 20.91
C MET A 283 18.49 -27.42 20.69
N ALA A 284 17.82 -27.82 19.61
CA ALA A 284 17.71 -29.22 19.19
C ALA A 284 19.08 -29.83 18.86
N ALA A 285 19.93 -29.10 18.12
CA ALA A 285 21.28 -29.55 17.80
C ALA A 285 22.18 -29.67 19.05
N ALA A 286 21.94 -28.84 20.07
CA ALA A 286 22.67 -28.87 21.34
C ALA A 286 22.18 -29.95 22.34
N GLY A 287 21.16 -30.75 21.98
CA GLY A 287 20.56 -31.73 22.88
C GLY A 287 19.84 -31.11 24.09
N LYS A 288 19.47 -29.83 23.99
CA LYS A 288 18.80 -29.03 25.03
C LYS A 288 17.36 -28.70 24.66
N ALA A 289 16.73 -29.49 23.77
CA ALA A 289 15.33 -29.33 23.44
C ALA A 289 14.46 -29.84 24.61
N PRO A 290 13.52 -29.03 25.12
CA PRO A 290 12.29 -29.52 25.72
C PRO A 290 11.33 -30.06 24.66
#